data_AF-A0A6G0X960-F1
#
_entry.id   AF-A0A6G0X960-F1
#
_cell.length_a   1.000
_cell.length_b   1.000
_cell.length_c   1.000
_cell.angle_alpha   90.00
_cell.angle_beta   90.00
_cell.angle_gamma   90.00
#
_symmetry.space_group_name_H-M   'P 1'
#
loop_
_entity.id
_entity.type
_entity.pdbx_description
1 polymer ?
#
loop_
_entity_poly.entity_id
_entity_poly.type
_entity_poly.pdbx_seq_one_letter_code
_entity_poly.pdbx_strand_id
1 'polypeptide(L)' 'MFLPSSFLNKLKEEKLNYVEIRNNLTTINDIKPWVEEYGLLTKTQWISRSSIPSGTKILC' A
#
# COMPACT_ATOMS: atom_id res chain seq x y z
N MET A 1 -12.79 4.84 2.21
CA MET A 1 -11.63 3.98 1.93
C MET A 1 -11.18 3.31 3.22
N PHE A 2 -11.02 1.99 3.26
CA PHE A 2 -10.50 1.29 4.43
C PHE A 2 -8.98 1.18 4.30
N LEU A 3 -8.23 1.72 5.26
CA LEU A 3 -6.77 1.76 5.23
C LEU A 3 -6.18 1.03 6.43
N PRO A 4 -4.98 0.42 6.30
CA PRO A 4 -4.33 -0.30 7.38
C PRO A 4 -4.11 0.61 8.59
N SER A 5 -4.76 0.31 9.70
CA SER A 5 -4.67 1.11 10.93
C SER A 5 -3.32 0.98 11.64
N SER A 6 -2.58 -0.10 11.37
CA SER A 6 -1.23 -0.30 11.92
C SER A 6 -0.19 0.67 11.34
N PHE A 7 -0.57 1.44 10.31
CA PHE A 7 0.32 2.34 9.58
C PHE A 7 -0.26 3.75 9.49
N LEU A 8 0.61 4.75 9.42
CA LEU A 8 0.19 6.12 9.22
C LEU A 8 -0.07 6.35 7.73
N ASN A 9 -1.35 6.35 7.36
CA ASN A 9 -1.78 6.60 5.99
C ASN A 9 -2.25 8.05 5.85
N LYS A 10 -1.81 8.73 4.79
CA LYS A 10 -2.30 10.05 4.41
C LYS A 10 -2.74 10.03 2.95
N LEU A 11 -4.02 10.37 2.73
CA LEU A 11 -4.54 10.61 1.39
C LEU A 11 -3.79 11.80 0.78
N LYS A 12 -3.15 11.59 -0.37
CA LYS A 12 -2.45 12.65 -1.10
C LYS A 12 -3.32 13.18 -2.23
N GLU A 13 -3.90 12.28 -3.02
CA GLU A 13 -4.73 12.63 -4.17
C GLU A 13 -5.76 11.54 -4.43
N GLU A 14 -6.95 11.96 -4.84
CA GLU A 14 -8.02 11.08 -5.33
C GLU A 14 -8.41 11.55 -6.73
N LYS A 15 -8.28 10.65 -7.71
CA LYS A 15 -8.69 10.85 -9.10
C LYS A 15 -9.75 9.80 -9.45
N LEU A 16 -10.44 10.02 -10.57
CA LEU A 16 -11.47 9.10 -11.07
C LEU A 16 -10.96 7.64 -11.19
N ASN A 17 -9.68 7.46 -11.53
CA ASN A 17 -9.11 6.14 -11.85
C ASN A 17 -8.14 5.60 -10.80
N TYR A 18 -7.65 6.43 -9.88
CA TYR A 18 -6.68 6.00 -8.88
C TYR A 18 -6.73 6.87 -7.63
N VAL A 19 -6.26 6.30 -6.53
CA VAL A 19 -6.06 7.00 -5.26
C VAL A 19 -4.58 6.91 -4.89
N GLU A 20 -3.92 8.05 -4.69
CA GLU A 20 -2.53 8.10 -4.22
C GLU A 20 -2.51 8.31 -2.70
N ILE A 21 -1.90 7.36 -2.00
CA ILE A 21 -1.75 7.38 -0.54
C ILE A 21 -0.26 7.43 -0.21
N ARG A 22 0.09 8.30 0.73
CA ARG A 22 1.42 8.29 1.36
C ARG A 22 1.35 7.51 2.67
N ASN A 23 2.35 6.69 2.89
CA ASN A 23 2.52 5.93 4.12
C ASN A 23 3.86 6.23 4.80
N ASN A 24 4.00 5.84 6.05
CA ASN A 24 5.24 5.86 6.82
C ASN A 24 6.10 4.58 6.67
N LEU A 25 5.91 3.80 5.60
CA LEU A 25 6.73 2.63 5.30
C LEU A 25 8.17 3.06 4.99
N THR A 26 9.15 2.41 5.62
CA THR A 26 10.57 2.77 5.49
C THR A 26 11.39 1.71 4.79
N THR A 27 10.97 0.45 4.89
CA THR A 27 11.69 -0.70 4.33
C THR A 27 10.78 -1.55 3.44
N ILE A 28 11.40 -2.36 2.57
CA ILE A 28 10.67 -3.33 1.74
C ILE A 28 9.90 -4.35 2.59
N ASN A 29 10.38 -4.61 3.81
CA ASN A 29 9.75 -5.53 4.76
C ASN A 29 8.43 -4.98 5.30
N ASP A 30 8.25 -3.65 5.32
CA ASP A 30 7.01 -3.01 5.78
C ASP A 30 5.88 -3.12 4.74
N ILE A 31 6.22 -3.39 3.47
CA ILE A 31 5.24 -3.47 2.37
C ILE A 31 4.34 -4.69 2.54
N LYS A 32 4.92 -5.85 2.84
CA LYS A 32 4.17 -7.10 2.98
C LYS A 32 3.05 -7.01 4.04
N PRO A 33 3.31 -6.61 5.30
CA PRO A 33 2.26 -6.48 6.30
C PRO A 33 1.24 -5.39 5.95
N TRP A 34 1.64 -4.28 5.31
CA TRP A 34 0.69 -3.27 4.85
C TRP A 34 -0.29 -3.83 3.82
N VAL A 35 0.23 -4.57 2.84
CA VAL A 35 -0.54 -5.20 1.77
C VAL A 35 -1.46 -6.31 2.31
N GLU A 36 -0.99 -7.10 3.28
CA GLU A 36 -1.79 -8.12 3.95
C GLU A 36 -2.96 -7.51 4.73
N GLU A 37 -2.72 -6.47 5.54
CA GLU A 37 -3.78 -5.78 6.28
C GLU A 37 -4.78 -5.10 5.33
N TYR A 38 -4.29 -4.45 4.27
CA TYR A 38 -5.15 -3.82 3.27
C TYR A 38 -6.01 -4.85 2.52
N GLY A 39 -5.43 -6.00 2.15
CA GLY A 39 -6.14 -7.10 1.51
C GLY A 39 -7.24 -7.66 2.41
N LEU A 40 -6.97 -7.84 3.70
CA LEU A 40 -7.98 -8.26 4.69
C LEU A 40 -9.13 -7.25 4.80
N LEU A 41 -8.81 -5.95 4.91
CA LEU A 41 -9.81 -4.88 5.06
C LEU A 41 -10.70 -4.73 3.82
N THR A 42 -10.12 -4.88 2.64
CA THR A 42 -10.83 -4.70 1.36
C THR A 42 -11.40 -5.98 0.79
N LYS A 43 -11.15 -7.13 1.44
CA LYS A 43 -11.49 -8.47 0.94
C LYS A 43 -10.91 -8.73 -0.45
N THR A 44 -9.70 -8.25 -0.70
CA THR A 44 -8.97 -8.45 -1.95
C THR A 44 -7.69 -9.24 -1.70
N GLN A 45 -7.26 -10.02 -2.69
CA GLN A 45 -6.00 -10.74 -2.62
C GLN A 45 -4.91 -9.96 -3.33
N TRP A 46 -3.83 -9.65 -2.62
CA TRP A 46 -2.68 -8.95 -3.16
C TRP A 46 -1.48 -9.87 -3.16
N ILE A 47 -0.79 -9.97 -4.30
CA ILE A 47 0.41 -10.79 -4.46
C ILE A 47 1.60 -9.84 -4.59
N SER A 48 2.33 -9.64 -3.50
CA SER A 48 3.63 -8.97 -3.54
C SER A 48 4.68 -9.96 -4.02
N ARG A 49 5.21 -9.76 -5.23
CA ARG A 49 6.37 -10.51 -5.73
C ARG A 49 7.65 -9.78 -5.33
N SER A 50 8.69 -10.54 -5.02
CA SER A 50 10.02 -9.98 -4.82
C SER A 50 10.44 -9.26 -6.10
N SER A 51 10.71 -7.97 -5.99
CA SER A 51 11.35 -7.16 -7.01
C SER A 51 12.57 -6.50 -6.38
N ILE A 52 13.58 -6.17 -7.19
CA ILE A 52 14.66 -5.28 -6.77
C ILE A 52 14.16 -3.88 -7.04
N PRO A 53 13.58 -3.17 -6.06
CA PRO A 53 12.88 -1.93 -6.34
C PRO A 53 13.92 -0.82 -6.40
N SER A 54 14.17 -0.28 -7.59
CA SER A 54 14.82 1.02 -7.77
C SER A 54 13.80 2.16 -7.90
N GLY A 55 12.51 1.85 -7.79
CA GLY A 55 11.40 2.80 -7.94
C GLY A 55 10.99 3.48 -6.64
N THR A 56 10.32 4.63 -6.77
CA THR A 56 9.85 5.45 -5.64
C THR A 56 8.37 5.20 -5.27
N LYS A 57 7.67 4.34 -6.01
CA LYS A 57 6.24 4.07 -5.86
C LYS A 57 5.92 2.60 -6.12
N ILE A 58 4.86 2.12 -5.48
CA ILE A 58 4.25 0.81 -5.72
C ILE A 58 2.94 1.07 -6.45
N LEU A 59 2.68 0.29 -7.50
CA LEU A 59 1.46 0.35 -8.31
C LEU A 59 0.78 -1.03 -8.28
N CYS A 60 -0.55 -1.02 -8.31
CA CYS A 60 -1.40 -2.20 -8.28
C CYS A 60 -2.28 -2.28 -9.53
#